data_AF-A0A2K2H6E9-F1
#
_entry.id   AF-A0A2K2H6E9-F1
#
_cell.length_a   1.000
_cell.length_b   1.000
_cell.length_c   1.000
_cell.angle_alpha   90.00
_cell.angle_beta   90.00
_cell.angle_gamma   90.00
#
_symmetry.space_group_name_H-M   'P 1'
#
loop_
_entity.id
_entity.type
_entity.pdbx_description
1 polymer ?
#
loop_
_entity_poly.entity_id
_entity_poly.type
_entity_poly.pdbx_seq_one_letter_code
_entity_poly.pdbx_strand_id
1 'polypeptide(L)'
;MSDWEKICKQCGRCCFEKRVEADGTIVETETACRYLDVVTRRCKVYHKRFEVGEDCVQLTPEVVATVQWLPRSCGYVEAIGEMQKPGVKITPNACHQAVKENRRKG
;
A
#
# COMPACT_ATOMS: atom_id res chain seq x y z
N MET A 1 4.72 -9.66 14.66
CA MET A 1 4.74 -9.13 13.27
C MET A 1 4.66 -10.33 12.34
N SER A 2 3.66 -10.39 11.44
CA SER A 2 3.42 -11.57 10.60
C SER A 2 4.54 -11.77 9.57
N ASP A 3 4.66 -12.98 9.01
CA ASP A 3 5.65 -13.26 7.95
C ASP A 3 5.42 -12.40 6.70
N TRP A 4 4.15 -12.10 6.41
CA TRP A 4 3.78 -11.18 5.34
C TRP A 4 4.35 -9.78 5.55
N GLU A 5 4.30 -9.24 6.77
CA GLU A 5 4.84 -7.91 7.08
C GLU A 5 6.36 -7.84 6.94
N LYS A 6 7.08 -8.97 7.04
CA LYS A 6 8.54 -9.03 6.83
C LYS A 6 8.93 -8.79 5.36
N ILE A 7 7.99 -8.94 4.42
CA ILE A 7 8.19 -8.68 2.99
C ILE A 7 8.32 -7.18 2.69
N CYS A 8 7.82 -6.33 3.59
CA CYS A 8 7.93 -4.88 3.40
C CYS A 8 9.40 -4.43 3.36
N LYS A 9 9.83 -3.91 2.20
CA LYS A 9 11.18 -3.34 2.00
C LYS A 9 11.40 -1.98 2.68
N GLN A 10 10.41 -1.48 3.45
CA GLN A 10 10.45 -0.18 4.12
C GLN A 10 10.84 0.98 3.16
N CYS A 11 10.34 0.97 1.93
CA CYS A 11 10.72 1.92 0.89
C CYS A 11 9.98 3.28 0.95
N GLY A 12 9.03 3.43 1.87
CA GLY A 12 8.26 4.67 2.09
C GLY A 12 7.19 4.99 1.05
N ARG A 13 7.11 4.28 -0.09
CA ARG A 13 6.18 4.59 -1.20
C ARG A 13 4.70 4.59 -0.78
N CYS A 14 4.29 3.66 0.08
CA CYS A 14 2.93 3.65 0.61
C CYS A 14 2.60 4.80 1.57
N CYS A 15 3.62 5.56 2.03
CA CYS A 15 3.45 6.67 2.96
C CYS A 15 3.28 8.03 2.27
N PHE A 16 3.32 8.10 0.93
CA PHE A 16 3.02 9.32 0.20
C PHE A 16 1.56 9.32 -0.26
N GLU A 17 0.92 10.48 -0.26
CA GLU A 17 -0.43 10.64 -0.77
C GLU A 17 -0.52 10.24 -2.25
N LYS A 18 -1.66 9.64 -2.60
CA LYS A 18 -1.97 9.20 -3.97
C LYS A 18 -3.12 10.04 -4.50
N ARG A 19 -2.94 10.61 -5.69
CA ARG A 19 -3.97 11.39 -6.38
C ARG A 19 -4.42 10.65 -7.63
N VAL A 20 -5.72 10.73 -7.92
CA VAL A 20 -6.30 10.25 -9.17
C VAL A 20 -6.37 11.42 -10.15
N GLU A 21 -5.77 11.27 -11.32
CA GLU A 21 -5.82 12.24 -12.41
C GLU A 21 -7.10 12.09 -13.24
N ALA A 22 -7.35 13.04 -14.14
CA ALA A 22 -8.58 13.09 -14.94
C ALA A 22 -8.78 11.86 -15.85
N ASP A 23 -7.70 11.19 -16.25
CA ASP A 23 -7.69 9.97 -17.06
C ASP A 23 -7.83 8.68 -16.22
N GLY A 24 -7.93 8.80 -14.90
CA GLY A 24 -7.99 7.67 -13.97
C GLY A 24 -6.62 7.14 -13.53
N THR A 25 -5.51 7.71 -14.01
CA THR A 25 -4.16 7.34 -13.56
C THR A 25 -3.97 7.72 -12.10
N ILE A 26 -3.35 6.84 -11.31
CA ILE A 26 -2.98 7.14 -9.93
C ILE A 26 -1.52 7.56 -9.87
N VAL A 27 -1.27 8.78 -9.40
CA VAL A 27 0.07 9.34 -9.23
C VAL A 27 0.43 9.48 -7.75
N GLU A 28 1.70 9.22 -7.44
CA GLU A 28 2.28 9.55 -6.15
C GLU A 28 2.63 11.04 -6.10
N THR A 29 2.26 11.71 -5.00
CA THR A 29 2.61 13.11 -4.76
C THR A 29 3.85 13.23 -3.87
N GLU A 30 4.34 14.47 -3.68
CA GLU A 30 5.43 14.76 -2.74
C GLU A 30 4.95 14.90 -1.28
N THR A 31 3.63 14.83 -1.04
CA THR A 31 3.04 14.92 0.30
C THR A 31 3.25 13.62 1.06
N ALA A 32 4.16 13.64 2.03
CA ALA A 32 4.43 12.52 2.91
C ALA A 32 3.47 12.49 4.11
N CYS A 33 3.10 11.28 4.54
CA CYS A 33 2.51 11.01 5.85
C CYS A 33 3.39 11.60 6.95
N ARG A 34 2.76 12.18 7.98
CA ARG A 34 3.44 12.81 9.12
C ARG A 34 4.42 11.90 9.87
N TYR A 35 4.24 10.58 9.77
CA TYR A 35 5.10 9.58 10.42
C TYR A 35 6.19 9.02 9.51
N LEU A 36 6.28 9.43 8.26
CA LEU A 36 7.41 9.11 7.40
C LEU A 36 8.63 9.93 7.83
N ASP A 37 9.77 9.27 8.02
CA ASP A 37 11.06 9.93 7.94
C ASP A 37 11.46 9.99 6.47
N VAL A 38 11.44 11.18 5.86
CA VAL A 38 11.71 11.37 4.43
C VAL A 38 13.17 11.17 4.06
N VAL A 39 14.09 11.26 5.03
CA VAL A 39 15.53 11.02 4.81
C VAL A 39 15.80 9.53 4.74
N THR A 40 15.34 8.77 5.74
CA THR A 40 15.56 7.31 5.78
C THR A 40 14.52 6.51 4.99
N ARG A 41 13.42 7.16 4.59
CA ARG A 41 12.20 6.57 4.00
C ARG A 41 11.48 5.56 4.88
N ARG A 42 11.75 5.54 6.17
CA ARG A 42 11.13 4.60 7.13
C ARG A 42 9.91 5.22 7.80
N CYS A 43 8.84 4.44 7.90
CA CYS A 43 7.71 4.80 8.73
C CYS A 43 8.08 4.63 10.21
N LYS A 44 8.09 5.72 10.97
CA LYS A 44 8.50 5.77 12.39
C LYS A 44 7.57 4.96 13.31
N VAL A 45 6.35 4.67 12.84
CA VAL A 45 5.30 3.99 13.61
C VAL A 45 4.77 2.75 12.90
N TYR A 46 5.55 2.13 12.01
CA TYR A 46 5.09 1.05 11.13
C TYR A 46 4.34 -0.08 11.86
N HIS A 47 4.82 -0.49 13.04
CA HIS A 47 4.24 -1.57 13.84
C HIS A 47 2.83 -1.25 14.41
N LYS A 48 2.49 0.03 14.53
CA LYS A 48 1.21 0.53 15.07
C LYS A 48 0.51 1.50 14.11
N ARG A 49 0.85 1.44 12.82
CA ARG A 49 0.42 2.43 11.80
C ARG A 49 -1.10 2.51 11.61
N PHE A 50 -1.83 1.47 12.02
CA PHE A 50 -3.29 1.43 11.98
C PHE A 50 -3.94 2.01 13.25
N GLU A 51 -3.16 2.26 14.30
CA GLU A 51 -3.64 2.82 15.59
C GLU A 51 -3.48 4.34 15.65
N VAL A 52 -2.59 4.91 14.82
CA VAL A 52 -2.23 6.34 14.87
C VAL A 52 -3.15 7.26 14.04
N GLY A 53 -4.25 6.72 13.52
CA GLY A 53 -5.32 7.51 12.88
C GLY A 53 -5.02 8.02 11.46
N GLU A 54 -3.96 7.54 10.82
CA GLU A 54 -3.72 7.78 9.40
C GLU A 54 -4.47 6.72 8.57
N ASP A 55 -4.93 7.07 7.37
CA ASP A 55 -5.64 6.17 6.44
C ASP A 55 -4.69 5.12 5.80
N CYS A 56 -3.86 4.46 6.62
CA CYS A 56 -2.96 3.40 6.21
C CYS A 56 -3.75 2.22 5.64
N VAL A 57 -3.40 1.80 4.43
CA VAL A 57 -3.99 0.63 3.79
C VAL A 57 -3.31 -0.64 4.31
N GLN A 58 -4.11 -1.61 4.74
CA GLN A 58 -3.60 -2.95 5.05
C GLN A 58 -3.34 -3.70 3.74
N LEU A 59 -2.06 -3.76 3.35
CA LEU A 59 -1.63 -4.40 2.11
C LEU A 59 -1.65 -5.92 2.24
N THR A 60 -2.81 -6.56 2.26
CA THR A 60 -2.92 -8.03 2.18
C THR A 60 -2.56 -8.53 0.76
N PRO A 61 -2.28 -9.83 0.55
CA PRO A 61 -2.07 -10.39 -0.78
C PRO A 61 -3.16 -10.02 -1.79
N GLU A 62 -4.42 -10.06 -1.36
CA GLU A 62 -5.60 -9.76 -2.18
C GLU A 62 -5.66 -8.27 -2.55
N VAL A 63 -5.36 -7.38 -1.59
CA VAL A 63 -5.27 -5.94 -1.86
C VAL A 63 -4.11 -5.66 -2.82
N VAL A 64 -2.93 -6.21 -2.55
CA VAL A 64 -1.72 -5.98 -3.36
C VAL A 64 -1.91 -6.45 -4.81
N ALA A 65 -2.65 -7.54 -5.02
CA ALA A 65 -3.00 -8.03 -6.34
C ALA A 65 -3.85 -7.04 -7.16
N THR A 66 -4.62 -6.16 -6.51
CA THR A 66 -5.59 -5.27 -7.18
C THR A 66 -5.16 -3.81 -7.25
N VAL A 67 -4.23 -3.36 -6.40
CA VAL A 67 -3.76 -1.97 -6.38
C VAL A 67 -2.86 -1.65 -7.57
N GLN A 68 -3.05 -0.46 -8.14
CA GLN A 68 -2.27 0.03 -9.28
C GLN A 68 -1.24 1.11 -8.90
N TRP A 69 -1.25 1.56 -7.65
CA TRP A 69 -0.43 2.68 -7.16
C TRP A 69 0.87 2.27 -6.47
N LEU A 70 1.08 0.96 -6.26
CA LEU A 70 2.36 0.44 -5.79
C LEU A 70 3.31 0.23 -6.97
N PRO A 71 4.58 0.66 -6.87
CA PRO A 71 5.55 0.39 -7.93
C PRO A 71 5.87 -1.11 -7.99
N ARG A 72 6.31 -1.58 -9.16
CA ARG A 72 6.75 -2.98 -9.36
C ARG A 72 7.87 -3.42 -8.42
N SER A 73 8.67 -2.48 -7.94
CA SER A 73 9.76 -2.72 -6.98
C SER A 73 9.30 -2.80 -5.51
N CYS A 74 8.00 -2.66 -5.23
CA CYS A 74 7.46 -2.86 -3.90
C CYS A 74 7.61 -4.34 -3.51
N GLY A 75 8.17 -4.62 -2.32
CA GLY A 75 8.38 -6.00 -1.87
C GLY A 75 7.11 -6.86 -1.90
N TYR A 76 5.95 -6.30 -1.56
CA TYR A 76 4.69 -7.03 -1.65
C TYR A 76 4.29 -7.35 -3.09
N VAL A 77 4.49 -6.40 -4.01
CA VAL A 77 4.17 -6.60 -5.45
C VAL A 77 5.08 -7.67 -6.05
N GLU A 78 6.37 -7.64 -5.72
CA GLU A 78 7.31 -8.69 -6.14
C GLU A 78 6.93 -10.06 -5.59
N ALA A 79 6.61 -10.16 -4.29
CA ALA A 79 6.20 -11.40 -3.67
C ALA A 79 4.93 -11.99 -4.33
N ILE A 80 3.97 -11.15 -4.72
CA ILE A 80 2.79 -11.60 -5.48
C ILE A 80 3.17 -12.00 -6.91
N GLY A 81 4.06 -11.26 -7.59
CA GLY A 81 4.54 -11.61 -8.93
C GLY A 81 5.22 -12.98 -8.96
N GLU A 82 5.95 -13.34 -7.90
CA GLU A 82 6.52 -14.68 -7.72
C GLU A 82 5.45 -15.77 -7.47
N MET A 83 4.30 -15.40 -6.88
CA MET A 83 3.15 -16.29 -6.64
C MET A 83 2.21 -16.43 -7.86
N GLN A 84 2.27 -15.52 -8.83
CA GLN A 84 1.47 -15.52 -10.07
C GLN A 84 2.06 -16.45 -11.15
N LYS A 85 2.03 -17.76 -10.90
CA LYS A 85 2.06 -18.79 -11.97
C LYS A 85 0.69 -18.84 -12.69
N PRO A 86 0.63 -19.26 -13.97
CA PRO A 86 -0.43 -18.84 -14.89
C PRO A 86 -1.84 -19.33 -14.49
N GLY A 87 -2.83 -18.42 -14.49
CA GLY A 87 -4.26 -18.75 -14.38
C GLY A 87 -5.18 -17.78 -13.62
N VAL A 88 -4.65 -16.76 -12.92
CA VAL A 88 -5.48 -15.88 -12.06
C VAL A 88 -5.95 -14.63 -12.82
N LYS A 89 -7.27 -14.50 -12.99
CA LYS A 89 -7.91 -13.27 -13.50
C LYS A 89 -8.15 -12.30 -12.34
N ILE A 90 -7.51 -11.14 -12.38
CA ILE A 90 -7.68 -10.07 -11.38
C ILE A 90 -8.68 -9.05 -11.94
N THR A 91 -9.72 -8.73 -11.17
CA THR A 91 -10.68 -7.68 -11.51
C THR A 91 -10.34 -6.38 -10.75
N PRO A 92 -10.39 -5.21 -11.40
CA PRO A 92 -9.89 -3.97 -10.81
C PRO A 92 -11.02 -3.19 -10.15
N ASN A 93 -11.08 -3.17 -8.81
CA ASN A 93 -11.66 -2.01 -8.11
C ASN A 93 -11.31 -1.96 -6.61
N ALA A 94 -10.16 -1.39 -6.23
CA ALA A 94 -9.88 -1.15 -4.80
C ALA A 94 -8.85 -0.04 -4.54
N CYS A 95 -9.00 1.16 -5.12
CA CYS A 95 -8.22 2.32 -4.66
C CYS A 95 -8.96 3.13 -3.58
N HIS A 96 -10.28 3.32 -3.71
CA HIS A 96 -11.07 4.11 -2.76
C HIS A 96 -11.85 3.29 -1.71
N GLN A 97 -12.05 1.99 -1.93
CA GLN A 97 -12.85 1.16 -1.00
C GLN A 97 -12.04 0.64 0.19
N ALA A 98 -10.74 0.37 0.02
CA ALA A 98 -9.87 -0.12 1.10
C ALA A 98 -9.72 0.89 2.27
N VAL A 99 -9.82 2.19 1.99
CA VAL A 99 -9.81 3.23 3.05
C VAL A 99 -11.15 3.29 3.80
N LYS A 100 -12.28 3.10 3.09
CA LYS A 100 -13.63 3.21 3.69
C LYS A 100 -14.00 2.00 4.55
N GLU A 101 -13.52 0.80 4.21
CA GLU A 101 -13.80 -0.42 4.97
C GLU A 101 -12.98 -0.50 6.27
N ASN A 102 -11.79 0.12 6.32
CA ASN A 102 -11.00 0.25 7.54
C ASN A 102 -11.63 1.19 8.59
N ARG A 103 -12.49 2.15 8.19
CA ARG A 103 -13.21 3.04 9.12
C ARG A 103 -14.41 2.40 9.85
N ARG A 104 -14.86 1.21 9.45
CA ARG A 104 -16.05 0.56 10.05
C ARG A 104 -15.74 -0.48 11.14
N LYS A 105 -14.46 -0.78 11.40
CA LYS A 105 -14.03 -1.77 12.39
C LYS A 105 -13.14 -1.19 13.51
N GLY A 106 -13.11 0.13 13.66
CA GLY A 106 -12.44 0.84 14.76
C GLY A 106 -13.46 1.54 15.63
#